data_AF-A0A1R1LJ64-F1
#
_entry.id   AF-A0A1R1LJ64-F1
#
_cell.length_a   1.000
_cell.length_b   1.000
_cell.length_c   1.000
_cell.angle_alpha   90.00
_cell.angle_beta   90.00
_cell.angle_gamma   90.00
#
_symmetry.space_group_name_H-M   'P 1'
#
loop_
_entity.id
_entity.type
_entity.pdbx_description
1 polymer ?
#
loop_
_entity_poly.entity_id
_entity_poly.type
_entity_poly.pdbx_seq_one_letter_code
_entity_poly.pdbx_strand_id
1 'polypeptide(L)'
;MDRFESLAERRIREAMERGEFDDLPLAGRPLDFSDVEDPQWWIKRWMQREQIDTSTLAPMVIQLRREADGFPASLRRFTREDDVRAYLEDFNHRVRADRVESRFSRESRIVAPIVDVEAMIARWRDLE
;
A
#
# COMPACT_ATOMS: atom_id res chain seq x y z
N MET A 1 -30.81 -2.18 -24.20
CA MET A 1 -30.50 -3.35 -23.35
C MET A 1 -29.23 -3.97 -23.90
N ASP A 2 -28.25 -4.14 -23.03
CA ASP A 2 -26.85 -3.78 -23.28
C ASP A 2 -26.05 -4.88 -23.99
N ARG A 3 -25.28 -4.54 -25.03
CA ARG A 3 -24.52 -5.52 -25.84
C ARG A 3 -23.44 -6.23 -25.01
N PHE A 4 -23.01 -5.61 -23.92
CA PHE A 4 -22.01 -6.12 -22.98
C PHE A 4 -22.55 -7.22 -22.07
N GLU A 5 -23.79 -7.09 -21.58
CA GLU A 5 -24.47 -8.16 -20.82
C GLU A 5 -24.53 -9.44 -21.67
N SER A 6 -24.89 -9.31 -22.95
CA SER A 6 -24.96 -10.45 -23.88
C SER A 6 -23.61 -11.16 -24.11
N LEU A 7 -22.49 -10.41 -24.17
CA LEU A 7 -21.17 -11.03 -24.35
C LEU A 7 -20.70 -11.74 -23.08
N ALA A 8 -20.91 -11.12 -21.92
CA ALA A 8 -20.56 -11.70 -20.63
C ALA A 8 -21.36 -13.00 -20.38
N GLU A 9 -22.67 -12.95 -20.57
CA GLU A 9 -23.56 -14.12 -20.44
C GLU A 9 -23.18 -15.24 -21.40
N ARG A 10 -22.85 -14.93 -22.66
CA ARG A 10 -22.40 -15.93 -23.63
C ARG A 10 -21.12 -16.62 -23.16
N ARG A 11 -20.13 -15.87 -22.67
CA ARG A 11 -18.87 -16.43 -22.17
C ARG A 11 -19.07 -17.32 -20.94
N ILE A 12 -19.96 -16.93 -20.03
CA ILE A 12 -20.31 -17.75 -18.86
C ILE A 12 -20.92 -19.07 -19.31
N ARG A 13 -21.86 -19.03 -20.26
CA ARG A 13 -22.49 -20.24 -20.81
C ARG A 13 -21.47 -21.19 -21.46
N GLU A 14 -20.62 -20.66 -22.33
CA GLU A 14 -19.58 -21.45 -23.00
C GLU A 14 -18.59 -22.07 -21.98
N ALA A 15 -18.23 -21.37 -20.91
CA ALA A 15 -17.38 -21.89 -19.85
C ALA A 15 -18.07 -22.99 -19.01
N MET A 16 -19.38 -22.85 -18.75
CA MET A 16 -20.18 -23.91 -18.12
C MET A 16 -20.26 -25.16 -19.01
N GLU A 17 -20.51 -25.00 -20.32
CA GLU A 17 -20.56 -26.13 -21.27
C GLU A 17 -19.23 -26.88 -21.37
N ARG A 18 -18.09 -26.20 -21.16
CA ARG A 18 -16.76 -26.81 -21.11
C ARG A 18 -16.42 -27.46 -19.75
N GLY A 19 -17.31 -27.36 -18.76
CA GLY A 19 -17.08 -27.90 -17.42
C GLY A 19 -16.02 -27.14 -16.62
N GLU A 20 -15.68 -25.89 -16.99
CA GLU A 20 -14.67 -25.09 -16.27
C GLU A 20 -15.06 -24.80 -14.80
N PHE A 21 -16.32 -25.04 -14.43
CA PHE A 21 -16.85 -24.87 -13.07
C PHE A 21 -17.06 -26.21 -12.32
N ASP A 22 -16.78 -27.37 -12.91
CA ASP A 22 -17.11 -28.67 -12.32
C ASP A 22 -16.16 -29.11 -11.20
N ASP A 23 -14.89 -28.70 -11.25
CA ASP A 23 -13.84 -29.06 -10.26
C ASP A 23 -13.21 -27.80 -9.64
N LEU A 24 -14.03 -26.90 -9.12
CA LEU A 24 -13.51 -25.71 -8.44
C LEU A 24 -12.80 -26.14 -7.15
N PRO A 25 -11.57 -25.65 -6.87
CA PRO A 25 -10.75 -26.08 -5.72
C PRO A 25 -11.43 -25.95 -4.35
N LEU A 26 -12.43 -25.08 -4.24
CA LEU A 26 -13.17 -24.77 -3.01
C LEU A 26 -14.65 -25.17 -3.10
N ALA A 27 -15.06 -25.93 -4.12
CA ALA A 27 -16.43 -26.40 -4.27
C ALA A 27 -16.91 -27.14 -3.00
N GLY A 28 -18.09 -26.77 -2.51
CA GLY A 28 -18.69 -27.38 -1.31
C GLY A 28 -18.06 -26.99 0.03
N ARG A 29 -16.98 -26.18 0.06
CA ARG A 29 -16.42 -25.66 1.30
C ARG A 29 -17.25 -24.49 1.84
N PRO A 30 -17.35 -24.32 3.16
CA PRO A 30 -18.05 -23.18 3.75
C PRO A 30 -17.40 -21.87 3.31
N LEU A 31 -18.23 -20.90 2.92
CA LEU A 31 -17.78 -19.54 2.65
C LEU A 31 -17.48 -18.85 3.97
N ASP A 32 -16.31 -18.22 4.06
CA ASP A 32 -15.98 -17.31 5.15
C ASP A 32 -16.64 -15.96 4.88
N PHE A 33 -17.47 -15.49 5.80
CA PHE A 33 -18.14 -14.18 5.74
C PHE A 33 -17.70 -13.21 6.84
N SER A 34 -16.58 -13.49 7.53
CA SER A 34 -16.11 -12.72 8.68
C SER A 34 -15.88 -11.23 8.42
N ASP A 35 -15.65 -10.84 7.16
CA ASP A 35 -15.31 -9.49 6.70
C ASP A 35 -16.42 -8.79 5.90
N VAL A 36 -17.58 -9.43 5.70
CA VAL A 36 -18.62 -8.95 4.75
C VAL A 36 -19.35 -7.69 5.20
N GLU A 37 -19.29 -7.34 6.49
CA GLU A 37 -19.79 -6.05 6.99
C GLU A 37 -19.00 -4.86 6.43
N ASP A 38 -17.77 -5.08 5.97
CA ASP A 38 -16.99 -4.07 5.26
C ASP A 38 -17.42 -3.99 3.79
N PRO A 39 -17.94 -2.85 3.28
CA PRO A 39 -18.32 -2.72 1.87
C PRO A 39 -17.19 -2.99 0.87
N GLN A 40 -15.93 -2.93 1.31
CA GLN A 40 -14.72 -3.15 0.52
C GLN A 40 -14.13 -4.56 0.72
N TRP A 41 -14.84 -5.49 1.37
CA TRP A 41 -14.38 -6.86 1.68
C TRP A 41 -13.80 -7.58 0.46
N TRP A 42 -14.46 -7.47 -0.70
CA TRP A 42 -14.06 -8.15 -1.93
C TRP A 42 -12.75 -7.58 -2.50
N ILE A 43 -12.52 -6.26 -2.38
CA ILE A 43 -11.27 -5.61 -2.81
C ILE A 43 -10.12 -6.06 -1.91
N LYS A 44 -10.35 -6.10 -0.59
CA LYS A 44 -9.35 -6.55 0.38
C LYS A 44 -8.94 -8.00 0.13
N ARG A 45 -9.92 -8.89 -0.10
CA ARG A 45 -9.65 -10.29 -0.45
C ARG A 45 -8.92 -10.44 -1.78
N TRP A 46 -9.29 -9.65 -2.79
CA TRP A 46 -8.59 -9.65 -4.06
C TRP A 46 -7.15 -9.19 -3.92
N MET A 47 -6.90 -8.07 -3.23
CA MET A 47 -5.54 -7.58 -2.96
C MET A 47 -4.70 -8.59 -2.19
N GLN A 48 -5.27 -9.27 -1.18
CA GLN A 48 -4.58 -10.32 -0.43
C GLN A 48 -4.24 -11.51 -1.32
N ARG A 49 -5.18 -11.95 -2.18
CA ARG A 49 -4.97 -13.09 -3.10
C ARG A 49 -3.89 -12.80 -4.14
N GLU A 50 -3.90 -11.62 -4.72
CA GLU A 50 -2.95 -11.20 -5.74
C GLU A 50 -1.62 -10.69 -5.15
N GLN A 51 -1.44 -10.75 -3.82
CA GLN A 51 -0.25 -10.26 -3.10
C GLN A 51 0.12 -8.82 -3.47
N ILE A 52 -0.89 -7.96 -3.65
CA ILE A 52 -0.65 -6.57 -4.01
C ILE A 52 0.04 -5.88 -2.85
N ASP A 53 1.17 -5.22 -3.13
CA ASP A 53 1.85 -4.41 -2.14
C ASP A 53 1.00 -3.18 -1.80
N THR A 54 0.20 -3.33 -0.75
CA THR A 54 -0.68 -2.30 -0.20
C THR A 54 0.08 -1.09 0.34
N SER A 55 1.41 -1.19 0.51
CA SER A 55 2.22 -0.06 0.95
C SER A 55 2.20 1.09 -0.06
N THR A 56 2.15 0.77 -1.35
CA THR A 56 2.09 1.75 -2.44
C THR A 56 0.73 2.45 -2.54
N LEU A 57 -0.33 1.79 -2.06
CA LEU A 57 -1.70 2.30 -2.06
C LEU A 57 -2.03 3.06 -0.76
N ALA A 58 -1.16 3.00 0.25
CA ALA A 58 -1.39 3.68 1.50
C ALA A 58 -1.36 5.21 1.30
N PRO A 59 -2.13 5.99 2.08
CA PRO A 59 -2.01 7.44 2.08
C PRO A 59 -0.57 7.89 2.31
N MET A 60 -0.15 8.98 1.66
CA MET A 60 1.23 9.48 1.72
C MET A 60 1.78 9.60 3.14
N VAL A 61 0.97 10.09 4.09
CA VAL A 61 1.36 10.18 5.50
C VAL A 61 1.75 8.84 6.14
N ILE A 62 1.09 7.74 5.75
CA ILE A 62 1.40 6.40 6.25
C ILE A 62 2.71 5.91 5.64
N GLN A 63 2.94 6.18 4.36
CA GLN A 63 4.20 5.86 3.68
C GLN A 63 5.37 6.60 4.33
N LEU A 64 5.23 7.90 4.57
CA LEU A 64 6.27 8.73 5.20
C LEU A 64 6.58 8.31 6.64
N ARG A 65 5.56 7.87 7.41
CA ARG A 65 5.80 7.31 8.75
C ARG A 65 6.61 6.02 8.70
N ARG A 66 6.23 5.09 7.82
CA ARG A 66 6.97 3.84 7.62
C ARG A 66 8.41 4.10 7.17
N GLU A 67 8.61 5.09 6.30
CA GLU A 67 9.93 5.51 5.86
C GLU A 67 10.77 6.04 7.03
N ALA A 68 10.20 6.90 7.88
CA ALA A 68 10.86 7.42 9.08
C ALA A 68 11.20 6.34 10.12
N ASP A 69 10.29 5.37 10.32
CA ASP A 69 10.50 4.23 11.21
C ASP A 69 11.67 3.35 10.76
N GLY A 70 12.02 3.39 9.47
CA GLY A 70 13.18 2.69 8.91
C GLY A 70 14.52 3.37 9.19
N PHE A 71 14.55 4.61 9.68
CA PHE A 71 15.79 5.32 9.98
C PHE A 71 16.37 4.93 11.35
N PRO A 72 17.71 4.85 11.50
CA PRO A 72 18.73 5.13 10.48
C PRO A 72 19.10 3.93 9.58
N ALA A 73 18.60 2.72 9.86
CA ALA A 73 19.04 1.49 9.18
C ALA A 73 18.88 1.54 7.64
N SER A 74 17.78 2.11 7.13
CA SER A 74 17.53 2.23 5.69
C SER A 74 18.50 3.17 4.98
N LEU A 75 19.18 4.07 5.71
CA LEU A 75 20.17 5.01 5.17
C LEU A 75 21.53 4.35 4.92
N ARG A 76 21.78 3.12 5.40
CA ARG A 76 23.01 2.35 5.13
C ARG A 76 23.31 2.11 3.65
N ARG A 77 22.30 2.25 2.79
CA ARG A 77 22.47 2.15 1.33
C ARG A 77 23.27 3.31 0.73
N PHE A 78 23.34 4.45 1.42
CA PHE A 78 24.12 5.60 1.01
C PHE A 78 25.53 5.46 1.56
N THR A 79 26.52 5.86 0.76
CA THR A 79 27.94 5.84 1.15
C THR A 79 28.50 7.23 1.43
N ARG A 80 27.83 8.28 0.94
CA ARG A 80 28.22 9.67 1.14
C ARG A 80 27.20 10.37 2.03
N GLU A 81 27.71 11.14 2.98
CA GLU A 81 26.88 11.95 3.85
C GLU A 81 26.05 12.99 3.09
N ASP A 82 26.58 13.59 2.03
CA ASP A 82 25.83 14.54 1.20
C ASP A 82 24.55 13.92 0.63
N ASP A 83 24.62 12.64 0.24
CA ASP A 83 23.47 11.91 -0.29
C ASP A 83 22.45 11.62 0.81
N VAL A 84 22.91 11.27 2.02
CA VAL A 84 22.04 11.11 3.21
C VAL A 84 21.35 12.42 3.57
N ARG A 85 22.10 13.53 3.59
CA ARG A 85 21.59 14.87 3.88
C ARG A 85 20.50 15.26 2.88
N ALA A 86 20.80 15.17 1.59
CA ALA A 86 19.85 15.49 0.52
C ALA A 86 18.58 14.64 0.62
N TYR A 87 18.73 13.35 0.93
CA TYR A 87 17.59 12.45 1.11
C TYR A 87 16.70 12.81 2.31
N LEU A 88 17.30 13.16 3.45
CA LEU A 88 16.55 13.56 4.64
C LEU A 88 15.88 14.93 4.48
N GLU A 89 16.49 15.84 3.73
CA GLU A 89 15.90 17.12 3.35
C GLU A 89 14.69 16.94 2.44
N ASP A 90 14.79 16.07 1.42
CA ASP A 90 13.66 15.70 0.55
C ASP A 90 12.53 15.04 1.36
N PHE A 91 12.88 14.09 2.23
CA PHE A 91 11.91 13.47 3.14
C PHE A 91 11.16 14.54 3.95
N ASN A 92 11.88 15.46 4.59
CA ASN A 92 11.28 16.55 5.36
C ASN A 92 10.45 17.51 4.50
N HIS A 93 10.83 17.74 3.25
CA HIS A 93 10.03 18.51 2.29
C HIS A 93 8.70 17.80 2.01
N ARG A 94 8.73 16.50 1.68
CA ARG A 94 7.54 15.67 1.45
C ARG A 94 6.60 15.63 2.66
N VAL A 95 7.14 15.55 3.88
CA VAL A 95 6.36 15.62 5.12
C VAL A 95 5.65 16.97 5.26
N ARG A 96 6.31 18.09 4.91
CA ARG A 96 5.68 19.41 4.96
C ARG A 96 4.61 19.57 3.89
N ALA A 97 4.86 19.10 2.67
CA ALA A 97 3.90 19.13 1.57
C ALA A 97 2.64 18.32 1.93
N ASP A 98 2.78 17.09 2.43
CA ASP A 98 1.64 16.26 2.85
C ASP A 98 0.79 16.95 3.92
N ARG A 99 1.41 17.60 4.92
CA ARG A 99 0.68 18.33 5.98
C ARG A 99 -0.21 19.45 5.43
N VAL A 100 0.19 20.07 4.31
CA VAL A 100 -0.55 21.18 3.69
C VAL A 100 -1.61 20.66 2.73
N GLU A 101 -1.24 19.72 1.87
CA GLU A 101 -2.03 19.31 0.70
C GLU A 101 -2.95 18.12 0.96
N SER A 102 -2.60 17.24 1.90
CA SER A 102 -3.32 15.97 2.11
C SER A 102 -4.62 16.16 2.89
N ARG A 103 -5.75 15.86 2.24
CA ARG A 103 -7.06 15.77 2.92
C ARG A 103 -7.06 14.70 4.01
N PHE A 104 -6.43 13.55 3.73
CA PHE A 104 -6.36 12.45 4.68
C PHE A 104 -5.64 12.88 5.98
N SER A 105 -4.50 13.58 5.87
CA SER A 105 -3.76 14.05 7.05
C SER A 105 -4.55 15.07 7.87
N ARG A 106 -5.34 15.93 7.22
CA ARG A 106 -6.24 16.90 7.87
C ARG A 106 -7.37 16.22 8.64
N GLU A 107 -8.02 15.23 8.04
CA GLU A 107 -9.18 14.53 8.63
C GLU A 107 -8.75 13.54 9.72
N SER A 108 -7.67 12.80 9.47
CA SER A 108 -7.19 11.73 10.37
C SER A 108 -6.37 12.27 11.55
N ARG A 109 -5.85 13.50 11.47
CA ARG A 109 -4.89 14.10 12.44
C ARG A 109 -3.60 13.29 12.61
N ILE A 110 -3.34 12.33 11.72
CA ILE A 110 -2.07 11.60 11.65
C ILE A 110 -1.08 12.48 10.90
N VAL A 111 0.14 12.61 11.44
CA VAL A 111 1.24 13.33 10.80
C VAL A 111 2.51 12.49 10.82
N ALA A 112 3.30 12.59 9.75
CA ALA A 112 4.65 12.04 9.72
C ALA A 112 5.62 12.95 10.51
N PRO A 113 6.64 12.37 11.18
CA PRO A 113 7.62 13.15 11.92
C PRO A 113 8.51 13.96 10.96
N ILE A 114 8.99 15.12 11.43
CA ILE A 114 10.12 15.80 10.80
C ILE A 114 11.38 15.30 11.49
N VAL A 115 12.39 14.97 10.70
CA VAL A 115 13.67 14.44 11.18
C VAL A 115 14.66 15.59 11.30
N ASP A 116 15.38 15.66 12.42
CA ASP A 116 16.57 16.50 12.52
C ASP A 116 17.70 15.85 11.68
N VAL A 117 18.09 16.52 10.62
CA VAL A 117 19.01 15.99 9.60
C VAL A 117 20.39 15.74 10.20
N GLU A 118 20.93 16.70 10.96
CA GLU A 118 22.28 16.60 11.51
C GLU A 118 22.35 15.55 12.63
N ALA A 119 21.32 15.49 13.48
CA ALA A 119 21.22 14.43 14.49
C ALA A 119 21.08 13.04 13.85
N MET A 120 20.35 12.91 12.74
CA MET A 120 20.19 11.64 12.04
C MET A 120 21.46 11.21 11.31
N ILE A 121 22.21 12.15 10.72
CA ILE A 121 23.52 11.88 10.11
C ILE A 121 24.50 11.35 11.16
N ALA A 122 24.54 11.96 12.35
CA ALA A 122 25.38 11.45 13.45
C ALA A 122 25.03 10.00 13.80
N ARG A 123 23.73 9.70 13.96
CA ARG A 123 23.24 8.33 14.21
C ARG A 123 23.54 7.36 13.06
N TRP A 124 23.54 7.83 11.81
CA TRP A 124 23.86 7.02 10.65
C TRP A 124 25.36 6.68 10.60
N ARG A 125 26.25 7.63 10.92
CA ARG A 125 27.69 7.36 11.05
C ARG A 125 28.00 6.35 12.16
N ASP A 126 27.25 6.38 13.26
CA ASP A 126 27.38 5.39 14.35
C ASP A 126 26.93 3.97 13.95
N LEU A 127 26.31 3.79 12.77
CA LEU A 127 25.93 2.47 12.25
C LEU A 127 27.03 1.78 11.42
N GLU A 128 28.09 2.49 11.04
CA GLU A 128 29.29 1.91 10.39
C GLU A 128 30.13 1.09 11.38
#